data_AF-A0A2V3I2I6-F1
#
_entry.id   AF-A0A2V3I2I6-F1
#
_cell.length_a   1.000
_cell.length_b   1.000
_cell.length_c   1.000
_cell.angle_alpha   90.00
_cell.angle_beta   90.00
_cell.angle_gamma   90.00
#
_symmetry.space_group_name_H-M   'P 1'
#
loop_
_entity.id
_entity.type
_entity.pdbx_description
1 polymer ?
#
loop_
_entity_poly.entity_id
_entity_poly.type
_entity_poly.pdbx_seq_one_letter_code
_entity_poly.pdbx_strand_id
1 'polypeptide(L)'
;MKVLGAIKRGASGLGSIKSIVHLKSEELEKILDVLDQSNMITVSYGTGLLGQKKLIVHVTESATKEMDEYADGLSKRWKEMIDLAIAGERETLDKIIRAEPLLVNMMVFYGVVDMATLSRLNLRFLLEGSHLCYKCKKELGKFAQKFSVSSVRKFNFKLPRGMTTRDDLCADCFDKLTS
;
A
#
# COMPACT_ATOMS: atom_id res chain seq x y z
N MET A 1 8.88 8.05 8.65
CA MET A 1 8.68 8.36 7.21
C MET A 1 7.24 8.61 6.78
N LYS A 2 6.26 7.71 7.01
CA LYS A 2 4.85 7.96 6.58
C LYS A 2 4.24 9.27 7.12
N VAL A 3 4.47 9.61 8.39
CA VAL A 3 4.00 10.86 9.01
C VAL A 3 4.61 12.08 8.33
N LEU A 4 5.94 12.12 8.15
CA LEU A 4 6.62 13.18 7.41
C LEU A 4 6.11 13.31 5.96
N GLY A 5 5.89 12.19 5.28
CA GLY A 5 5.30 12.15 3.95
C GLY A 5 3.89 12.73 3.87
N ALA A 6 3.05 12.51 4.88
CA ALA A 6 1.74 13.14 4.95
C ALA A 6 1.86 14.66 5.13
N ILE A 7 2.77 15.12 6.00
CA ILE A 7 2.98 16.54 6.27
C ILE A 7 3.54 17.26 5.03
N LYS A 8 4.54 16.69 4.35
CA LYS A 8 5.09 17.23 3.08
C LYS A 8 4.02 17.41 2.00
N ARG A 9 2.95 16.60 2.01
CA ARG A 9 1.81 16.71 1.08
C ARG A 9 0.72 17.69 1.52
N GLY A 10 0.97 18.48 2.56
CA GLY A 10 0.07 19.54 3.04
C GLY A 10 -0.80 19.15 4.23
N ALA A 11 -0.63 17.96 4.82
CA ALA A 11 -1.33 17.61 6.05
C ALA A 11 -0.67 18.28 7.25
N SER A 12 -1.21 19.41 7.70
CA SER A 12 -0.54 20.23 8.73
C SER A 12 -1.16 20.12 10.13
N GLY A 13 -2.41 19.65 10.27
CA GLY A 13 -3.05 19.45 11.57
C GLY A 13 -3.00 17.99 12.04
N LEU A 14 -3.02 17.76 13.36
CA LEU A 14 -3.06 16.41 13.95
C LEU A 14 -4.18 15.54 13.37
N GLY A 15 -5.40 16.09 13.26
CA GLY A 15 -6.54 15.36 12.71
C GLY A 15 -6.36 14.96 11.24
N SER A 16 -5.83 15.86 10.39
CA SER A 16 -5.56 15.55 8.99
C SER A 16 -4.44 14.54 8.82
N ILE A 17 -3.37 14.68 9.61
CA ILE A 17 -2.24 13.74 9.59
C ILE A 17 -2.74 12.35 9.99
N LYS A 18 -3.45 12.26 11.13
CA LYS A 18 -4.05 11.02 11.65
C LYS A 18 -4.92 10.32 10.61
N SER A 19 -5.78 11.06 9.92
CA SER A 19 -6.67 10.52 8.89
C SER A 19 -5.91 9.88 7.72
N ILE A 20 -4.83 10.53 7.27
CA ILE A 20 -4.03 10.06 6.12
C ILE A 20 -3.18 8.84 6.48
N VAL A 21 -2.59 8.82 7.68
CA VAL A 21 -1.66 7.76 8.09
C VAL A 21 -2.33 6.60 8.84
N HIS A 22 -3.63 6.73 9.14
CA HIS A 22 -4.45 5.73 9.82
C HIS A 22 -3.86 5.25 11.17
N LEU A 23 -3.34 6.19 11.98
CA LEU A 23 -2.79 5.91 13.31
C LEU A 23 -3.76 6.30 14.44
N LYS A 24 -3.58 5.72 15.63
CA LYS A 24 -4.22 6.21 16.85
C LYS A 24 -3.59 7.53 17.29
N SER A 25 -4.30 8.31 18.10
CA SER A 25 -3.79 9.61 18.57
C SER A 25 -2.49 9.46 19.36
N GLU A 26 -2.45 8.53 20.33
CA GLU A 26 -1.27 8.27 21.16
C GLU A 26 -0.05 7.82 20.35
N GLU A 27 -0.26 7.03 19.30
CA GLU A 27 0.81 6.59 18.40
C GLU A 27 1.34 7.75 17.57
N LEU A 28 0.44 8.59 17.04
CA LEU A 28 0.81 9.77 16.28
C LEU A 28 1.59 10.78 17.14
N GLU A 29 1.15 11.01 18.38
CA GLU A 29 1.81 11.91 19.33
C GLU A 29 3.24 11.46 19.61
N LYS A 30 3.46 10.18 19.93
CA LYS A 30 4.81 9.63 20.14
C LYS A 30 5.71 9.79 18.91
N ILE A 31 5.16 9.59 17.72
CA ILE A 31 5.94 9.77 16.47
C ILE A 31 6.28 11.24 16.27
N LEU A 32 5.34 12.15 16.47
CA LEU A 32 5.59 13.59 16.33
C LEU A 32 6.63 14.07 17.35
N ASP A 33 6.60 13.55 18.57
CA ASP A 33 7.57 13.90 19.62
C ASP A 33 9.00 13.50 19.21
N VAL A 34 9.18 12.30 18.66
CA VAL A 34 10.48 11.85 18.11
C VAL A 34 10.91 12.69 16.92
N LEU A 35 9.98 13.05 16.02
CA LEU A 35 10.29 13.87 14.84
C LEU A 35 10.69 15.29 15.23
N ASP A 36 10.07 15.86 16.26
CA ASP A 36 10.39 17.18 16.79
C ASP A 36 11.79 17.17 17.46
N GLN A 37 12.04 16.18 18.33
CA GLN A 37 13.36 15.96 18.96
C GLN A 37 14.48 15.74 17.93
N SER A 38 14.16 15.16 16.78
CA SER A 38 15.09 14.93 15.67
C SER A 38 15.23 16.13 14.72
N ASN A 39 14.59 17.28 15.01
CA ASN A 39 14.55 18.46 14.15
C ASN A 39 14.02 18.19 12.72
N MET A 40 13.13 17.21 12.57
CA MET A 40 12.52 16.86 11.30
C MET A 40 11.22 17.62 11.02
N ILE A 41 10.60 18.16 12.07
CA ILE A 41 9.41 19.00 11.99
C ILE A 41 9.60 20.28 12.79
N THR A 42 8.75 21.26 12.50
CA THR A 42 8.55 22.43 13.35
C THR A 42 7.07 22.60 13.64
N VAL A 43 6.78 23.18 14.80
CA VAL A 43 5.41 23.38 15.28
C VAL A 43 5.12 24.87 15.36
N SER A 44 3.99 25.29 14.78
CA SER A 44 3.44 26.63 14.95
C SER A 44 1.95 26.59 15.32
N TYR A 45 1.41 27.72 15.73
CA TYR A 45 0.00 27.87 16.06
C TYR A 45 -0.67 28.81 15.07
N GLY A 46 -1.78 28.37 14.50
CA GLY A 46 -2.67 29.21 13.70
C GLY A 46 -4.06 29.31 14.32
N THR A 47 -4.95 29.97 13.60
CA THR A 47 -6.34 30.18 14.01
C THR A 47 -7.26 29.27 13.19
N GLY A 48 -8.12 28.50 13.86
CA GLY A 48 -9.14 27.67 13.24
C GLY A 48 -10.39 28.45 12.83
N LEU A 49 -11.35 27.77 12.20
CA LEU A 49 -12.54 28.37 11.59
C LEU A 49 -13.44 29.12 12.59
N LEU A 50 -13.36 28.80 13.88
CA LEU A 50 -14.12 29.44 14.97
C LEU A 50 -13.21 30.18 15.96
N GLY A 51 -12.01 30.61 15.53
CA GLY A 51 -11.08 31.34 16.38
C GLY A 51 -10.24 30.48 17.33
N GLN A 52 -10.44 29.16 17.36
CA GLN A 52 -9.68 28.26 18.22
C GLN A 52 -8.21 28.18 17.77
N LYS A 53 -7.27 28.16 18.73
CA LYS A 53 -5.87 27.88 18.42
C LYS A 53 -5.74 26.47 17.83
N LYS A 54 -5.07 26.37 16.69
CA LYS A 54 -4.84 25.12 15.98
C LYS A 54 -3.33 24.88 15.86
N LEU A 55 -2.89 23.71 16.30
CA LEU A 55 -1.52 23.23 16.06
C LEU A 55 -1.31 23.00 14.57
N ILE A 56 -0.22 23.53 14.03
CA ILE A 56 0.20 23.37 12.64
C ILE A 56 1.63 22.83 12.65
N VAL A 57 1.81 21.68 12.02
CA VAL A 57 3.10 20.99 11.88
C VAL A 57 3.63 21.23 10.48
N HIS A 58 4.91 21.57 10.38
CA HIS A 58 5.65 21.74 9.13
C HIS A 58 6.83 20.78 9.10
N VAL A 59 7.27 20.37 7.90
CA VAL A 59 8.51 19.60 7.72
C VAL A 59 9.67 20.59 7.58
N THR A 60 10.83 20.27 8.16
CA THR A 60 12.04 21.06 7.97
C THR A 60 12.64 20.85 6.58
N GLU A 61 13.53 21.74 6.15
CA GLU A 61 14.26 21.57 4.87
C GLU A 61 15.14 20.32 4.90
N SER A 62 15.82 20.05 6.01
CA SER A 62 16.64 18.85 6.20
C SER A 62 15.81 17.57 6.08
N ALA A 63 14.65 17.49 6.73
CA ALA A 63 13.75 16.35 6.58
C ALA A 63 13.17 16.25 5.17
N THR A 64 12.91 17.37 4.50
CA THR A 64 12.47 17.37 3.10
C THR A 64 13.50 16.69 2.20
N LYS A 65 14.79 17.04 2.38
CA LYS A 65 15.91 16.43 1.66
C LYS A 65 16.04 14.93 1.96
N GLU A 66 16.00 14.55 3.23
CA GLU A 66 16.07 13.13 3.63
C GLU A 66 14.92 12.31 3.02
N MET A 67 13.72 12.89 2.95
CA MET A 67 12.58 12.24 2.31
C MET A 67 12.74 12.09 0.80
N ASP A 68 13.38 13.05 0.13
CA ASP A 68 13.68 12.96 -1.30
C ASP A 68 14.74 11.89 -1.57
N GLU A 69 15.78 11.83 -0.76
CA GLU A 69 16.79 10.76 -0.80
C GLU A 69 16.16 9.37 -0.55
N TYR A 70 15.22 9.28 0.39
CA TYR A 70 14.47 8.05 0.63
C TYR A 70 13.59 7.66 -0.57
N ALA A 71 12.90 8.62 -1.19
CA ALA A 71 12.08 8.38 -2.39
C ALA A 71 12.93 7.96 -3.59
N ASP A 72 14.13 8.53 -3.74
CA ASP A 72 15.11 8.12 -4.74
C ASP A 72 15.60 6.69 -4.50
N GLY A 73 15.85 6.32 -3.24
CA GLY A 73 16.17 4.95 -2.85
C GLY A 73 15.06 3.95 -3.21
N LEU A 74 13.81 4.30 -2.90
CA LEU A 74 12.64 3.52 -3.31
C LEU A 74 12.55 3.40 -4.84
N SER A 75 12.83 4.47 -5.58
CA SER A 75 12.79 4.48 -7.04
C SER A 75 13.84 3.57 -7.66
N LYS A 76 15.06 3.53 -7.11
CA LYS A 76 16.10 2.58 -7.54
C LYS A 76 15.69 1.14 -7.25
N ARG A 77 15.18 0.89 -6.05
CA ARG A 77 14.74 -0.43 -5.63
C ARG A 77 13.54 -0.95 -6.42
N TRP A 78 12.64 -0.05 -6.83
CA TRP A 78 11.53 -0.39 -7.72
C TRP A 78 12.05 -0.88 -9.09
N LYS A 79 13.09 -0.25 -9.65
CA LYS A 79 13.71 -0.69 -10.91
C LYS A 79 14.29 -2.10 -10.77
N GLU A 80 15.03 -2.38 -9.69
CA GLU A 80 15.56 -3.72 -9.41
C GLU A 80 14.45 -4.79 -9.31
N MET A 81 13.35 -4.46 -8.63
CA MET A 81 12.20 -5.35 -8.53
C MET A 81 11.50 -5.59 -9.88
N ILE A 82 11.48 -4.58 -10.75
CA ILE A 82 10.97 -4.73 -12.11
C ILE A 82 11.86 -5.65 -12.93
N ASP A 83 13.18 -5.49 -12.85
CA ASP A 83 14.14 -6.34 -13.56
C ASP A 83 14.00 -7.81 -13.12
N LEU A 84 13.87 -8.07 -11.81
CA LEU A 84 13.58 -9.40 -11.28
C LEU A 84 12.23 -9.95 -11.77
N ALA A 85 11.20 -9.10 -11.86
CA ALA A 85 9.88 -9.52 -12.34
C ALA A 85 9.90 -9.87 -13.84
N ILE A 86 10.66 -9.13 -14.65
CA ILE A 86 10.86 -9.38 -16.08
C ILE A 86 11.68 -10.67 -16.28
N ALA A 87 12.71 -10.88 -15.47
CA ALA A 87 13.54 -12.09 -15.48
C ALA A 87 12.81 -13.34 -14.94
N GLY A 88 11.64 -13.19 -14.32
CA GLY A 88 10.86 -14.30 -13.77
C GLY A 88 11.34 -14.80 -12.40
N GLU A 89 12.22 -14.05 -11.72
CA GLU A 89 12.88 -14.37 -10.45
C GLU A 89 11.94 -14.19 -9.23
N ARG A 90 10.84 -14.95 -9.20
CA ARG A 90 9.76 -14.78 -8.21
C ARG A 90 10.16 -15.11 -6.79
N GLU A 91 10.97 -16.15 -6.59
CA GLU A 91 11.41 -16.52 -5.24
C GLU A 91 12.24 -15.40 -4.59
N THR A 92 13.03 -14.71 -5.39
CA THR A 92 13.82 -13.55 -4.96
C THR A 92 12.93 -12.37 -4.62
N LEU A 93 11.91 -12.09 -5.45
CA LEU A 93 10.89 -11.08 -5.15
C LEU A 93 10.12 -11.39 -3.86
N ASP A 94 9.69 -12.63 -3.68
CA ASP A 94 8.97 -13.04 -2.48
C ASP A 94 9.84 -12.94 -1.22
N LYS A 95 11.14 -13.27 -1.31
CA LYS A 95 12.09 -13.04 -0.21
C LYS A 95 12.23 -11.56 0.14
N ILE A 96 12.31 -10.68 -0.86
CA ILE A 96 12.36 -9.23 -0.65
C ILE A 96 11.10 -8.73 0.06
N ILE A 97 9.91 -9.13 -0.41
CA ILE A 97 8.64 -8.71 0.20
C ILE A 97 8.48 -9.29 1.62
N ARG A 98 8.92 -10.52 1.87
CA ARG A 98 8.89 -11.11 3.22
C ARG A 98 9.85 -10.38 4.17
N ALA A 99 11.03 -10.00 3.68
CA ALA A 99 11.99 -9.25 4.47
C ALA A 99 11.50 -7.81 4.75
N GLU A 100 10.82 -7.19 3.78
CA GLU A 100 10.33 -5.81 3.88
C GLU A 100 8.85 -5.70 3.44
N PRO A 101 7.89 -6.13 4.28
CA PRO A 101 6.47 -6.22 3.91
C PRO A 101 5.82 -4.89 3.52
N LEU A 102 6.40 -3.78 3.99
CA LEU A 102 5.90 -2.44 3.71
C LEU A 102 6.57 -1.80 2.50
N LEU A 103 7.57 -2.43 1.86
CA LEU A 103 8.37 -1.81 0.80
C LEU A 103 7.49 -1.24 -0.34
N VAL A 104 6.61 -2.06 -0.91
CA VAL A 104 5.74 -1.61 -2.02
C VAL A 104 4.66 -0.66 -1.53
N ASN A 105 4.17 -0.83 -0.29
CA ASN A 105 3.27 0.13 0.34
C ASN A 105 3.92 1.52 0.45
N MET A 106 5.22 1.57 0.77
CA MET A 106 5.99 2.81 0.83
C MET A 106 6.23 3.39 -0.56
N MET A 107 6.52 2.57 -1.57
CA MET A 107 6.63 3.03 -2.96
C MET A 107 5.34 3.67 -3.47
N VAL A 108 4.19 3.03 -3.22
CA VAL A 108 2.88 3.61 -3.57
C VAL A 108 2.62 4.87 -2.78
N PHE A 109 2.89 4.85 -1.48
CA PHE A 109 2.71 6.02 -0.65
C PHE A 109 3.55 7.17 -1.16
N TYR A 110 4.83 6.99 -1.52
CA TYR A 110 5.73 8.04 -2.03
C TYR A 110 5.51 8.41 -3.50
N GLY A 111 4.59 7.74 -4.21
CA GLY A 111 4.31 8.03 -5.62
C GLY A 111 5.36 7.49 -6.60
N VAL A 112 6.21 6.57 -6.14
CA VAL A 112 7.21 5.88 -6.98
C VAL A 112 6.53 4.95 -7.99
N VAL A 113 5.42 4.34 -7.57
CA VAL A 113 4.54 3.52 -8.42
C VAL A 113 3.10 3.75 -8.00
N ASP A 114 2.15 3.62 -8.91
CA ASP A 114 0.73 3.68 -8.59
C ASP A 114 0.05 2.29 -8.67
N MET A 115 -1.16 2.20 -8.08
CA MET A 115 -1.95 0.96 -8.05
C MET A 115 -2.34 0.46 -9.45
N ALA A 116 -2.55 1.37 -10.41
CA ALA A 116 -2.89 1.00 -11.78
C ALA A 116 -1.67 0.42 -12.50
N THR A 117 -0.48 0.98 -12.30
CA THR A 117 0.80 0.46 -12.81
C THR A 117 1.09 -0.92 -12.23
N LEU A 118 0.91 -1.11 -10.91
CA LEU A 118 1.01 -2.43 -10.27
C LEU A 118 0.03 -3.44 -10.88
N SER A 119 -1.20 -3.01 -11.16
CA SER A 119 -2.21 -3.87 -11.77
C SER A 119 -1.87 -4.24 -13.22
N ARG A 120 -1.42 -3.27 -14.03
CA ARG A 120 -1.01 -3.48 -15.44
C ARG A 120 0.16 -4.46 -15.57
N LEU A 121 1.08 -4.43 -14.62
CA LEU A 121 2.25 -5.33 -14.58
C LEU A 121 1.96 -6.65 -13.83
N ASN A 122 0.70 -6.88 -13.45
CA ASN A 122 0.26 -7.98 -12.59
C ASN A 122 1.01 -8.06 -11.24
N LEU A 123 1.70 -7.00 -10.79
CA LEU A 123 2.51 -6.94 -9.57
C LEU A 123 1.70 -6.66 -8.30
N ARG A 124 0.37 -6.62 -8.37
CA ARG A 124 -0.50 -6.33 -7.23
C ARG A 124 -0.35 -7.29 -6.03
N PHE A 125 0.03 -8.54 -6.29
CA PHE A 125 0.37 -9.53 -5.24
C PHE A 125 1.52 -9.08 -4.32
N LEU A 126 2.38 -8.13 -4.75
CA LEU A 126 3.44 -7.60 -3.91
C LEU A 126 2.89 -6.75 -2.75
N LEU A 127 1.66 -6.25 -2.86
CA LEU A 127 0.94 -5.54 -1.81
C LEU A 127 0.03 -6.46 -1.00
N GLU A 128 -0.65 -7.38 -1.69
CA GLU A 128 -1.74 -8.18 -1.13
C GLU A 128 -1.26 -9.56 -0.65
N GLY A 129 -0.02 -9.94 -0.94
CA GLY A 129 0.49 -11.30 -0.77
C GLY A 129 -0.11 -12.27 -1.79
N SER A 130 0.10 -13.56 -1.58
CA SER A 130 -0.59 -14.60 -2.34
C SER A 130 -2.09 -14.61 -2.05
N HIS A 131 -2.92 -14.76 -3.09
CA HIS A 131 -4.37 -14.93 -2.91
C HIS A 131 -4.68 -16.41 -2.72
N LEU A 132 -5.74 -16.79 -2.01
CA LEU A 132 -6.17 -18.19 -1.92
C LEU A 132 -7.41 -18.43 -2.77
N CYS A 133 -7.51 -19.61 -3.38
CA CYS A 133 -8.73 -20.02 -4.08
C CYS A 133 -9.89 -20.12 -3.09
N TYR A 134 -11.01 -19.46 -3.36
CA TYR A 134 -12.18 -19.41 -2.50
C TYR A 134 -12.66 -20.82 -2.09
N LYS A 135 -12.63 -21.78 -3.02
CA LYS A 135 -13.18 -23.13 -2.83
C LYS A 135 -12.17 -24.13 -2.26
N CYS A 136 -11.01 -24.33 -2.90
CA CYS A 136 -10.04 -25.34 -2.47
C CYS A 136 -8.93 -24.80 -1.56
N LYS A 137 -8.94 -23.50 -1.25
CA LYS A 137 -7.93 -22.82 -0.40
C LYS A 137 -6.47 -22.96 -0.86
N LYS A 138 -6.23 -23.48 -2.08
CA LYS A 138 -4.91 -23.50 -2.71
C LYS A 138 -4.42 -22.09 -2.94
N GLU A 139 -3.11 -21.88 -2.77
CA GLU A 139 -2.44 -20.63 -3.07
C GLU A 139 -2.57 -20.28 -4.56
N LEU A 140 -3.36 -19.26 -4.84
CA LEU A 140 -3.39 -18.52 -6.09
C LEU A 140 -2.25 -17.52 -6.07
N GLY A 141 -1.06 -18.02 -6.40
CA GLY A 141 0.04 -17.16 -6.77
C GLY A 141 -0.37 -16.20 -7.89
N LYS A 142 0.44 -15.16 -8.13
CA LYS A 142 0.21 -14.12 -9.14
C LYS A 142 -0.21 -14.64 -10.53
N PHE A 143 0.14 -15.87 -10.90
CA PHE A 143 -0.04 -16.46 -12.23
C PHE A 143 -1.05 -17.60 -12.28
N ALA A 144 -1.72 -17.89 -11.16
CA ALA A 144 -2.85 -18.79 -11.21
C ALA A 144 -3.98 -18.14 -12.02
N GLN A 145 -4.68 -18.92 -12.84
CA GLN A 145 -5.89 -18.44 -13.50
C GLN A 145 -6.95 -18.19 -12.42
N LYS A 146 -7.33 -16.92 -12.25
CA LYS A 146 -8.26 -16.46 -11.22
C LYS A 146 -9.60 -16.14 -11.85
N PHE A 147 -10.66 -16.69 -11.28
CA PHE A 147 -12.02 -16.44 -11.73
C PHE A 147 -12.83 -15.79 -10.61
N SER A 148 -13.31 -14.58 -10.87
CA SER A 148 -14.14 -13.83 -9.96
C SER A 148 -15.64 -14.09 -10.21
N VAL A 149 -16.50 -13.47 -9.40
CA VAL A 149 -17.97 -13.54 -9.55
C VAL A 149 -18.45 -13.13 -10.93
N SER A 150 -17.80 -12.16 -11.58
CA SER A 150 -18.18 -11.71 -12.93
C SER A 150 -17.92 -12.80 -13.97
N SER A 151 -16.83 -13.56 -13.83
CA SER A 151 -16.55 -14.72 -14.69
C SER A 151 -17.62 -15.80 -14.52
N VAL A 152 -17.99 -16.15 -13.28
CA VAL A 152 -19.03 -17.17 -13.01
C VAL A 152 -20.36 -16.80 -13.67
N ARG A 153 -20.78 -15.53 -13.53
CA ARG A 153 -22.01 -15.03 -14.16
C ARG A 153 -21.93 -14.98 -15.68
N LYS A 154 -20.78 -14.60 -16.24
CA LYS A 154 -20.58 -14.51 -17.70
C LYS A 154 -20.79 -15.85 -18.41
N PHE A 155 -20.45 -16.96 -17.75
CA PHE A 155 -20.66 -18.31 -18.28
C PHE A 155 -21.97 -18.96 -17.79
N ASN A 156 -22.88 -18.19 -17.18
CA ASN A 156 -24.15 -18.67 -16.60
C ASN A 156 -23.97 -19.85 -15.63
N PHE A 157 -22.88 -19.88 -14.87
CA PHE A 157 -22.68 -20.88 -13.82
C PHE A 157 -23.41 -20.49 -12.53
N LYS A 158 -23.85 -21.50 -11.77
CA LYS A 158 -24.43 -21.27 -10.45
C LYS A 158 -23.35 -20.76 -9.49
N LEU A 159 -23.54 -19.54 -9.02
CA LEU A 159 -22.61 -18.91 -8.08
C LEU A 159 -22.55 -19.72 -6.76
N PRO A 160 -21.35 -20.08 -6.27
CA PRO A 160 -21.21 -20.71 -4.97
C PRO A 160 -21.85 -19.86 -3.87
N ARG A 161 -22.59 -20.49 -2.96
CA ARG A 161 -23.27 -19.80 -1.87
C ARG A 161 -22.24 -19.01 -1.04
N GLY A 162 -22.43 -17.69 -0.96
CA GLY A 162 -21.58 -16.80 -0.15
C GLY A 162 -20.33 -16.25 -0.85
N MET A 163 -20.11 -16.53 -2.14
CA MET A 163 -18.99 -15.96 -2.89
C MET A 163 -19.24 -14.47 -3.20
N THR A 164 -18.24 -13.61 -2.97
CA THR A 164 -18.32 -12.16 -3.17
C THR A 164 -17.35 -11.66 -4.25
N THR A 165 -17.50 -10.41 -4.70
CA THR A 165 -16.68 -9.83 -5.79
C THR A 165 -15.20 -9.66 -5.45
N ARG A 166 -14.80 -9.93 -4.20
CA ARG A 166 -13.40 -9.88 -3.74
C ARG A 166 -12.74 -11.26 -3.70
N ASP A 167 -13.48 -12.31 -4.03
CA ASP A 167 -13.02 -13.70 -4.00
C ASP A 167 -12.63 -14.20 -5.40
N ASP A 168 -11.56 -15.00 -5.46
CA ASP A 168 -11.06 -15.64 -6.68
C ASP A 168 -11.11 -17.16 -6.58
N LEU A 169 -11.44 -17.84 -7.69
CA LEU A 169 -11.34 -19.29 -7.85
C LEU A 169 -10.14 -19.67 -8.73
N CYS A 170 -9.50 -20.81 -8.47
CA CYS A 170 -8.60 -21.45 -9.45
C CYS A 170 -9.40 -22.06 -10.60
N ALA A 171 -8.73 -22.30 -11.74
CA ALA A 171 -9.29 -23.03 -12.89
C ALA A 171 -9.97 -24.34 -12.50
N ASP A 172 -9.27 -25.21 -11.77
CA ASP A 172 -9.82 -26.51 -11.36
C ASP A 172 -11.12 -26.41 -10.55
N CYS A 173 -11.32 -25.32 -9.79
CA CYS A 173 -12.53 -25.10 -9.02
C CYS A 173 -13.62 -24.40 -9.83
N PHE A 174 -13.22 -23.58 -10.81
CA PHE A 174 -14.11 -22.89 -11.72
C PHE A 174 -14.75 -23.86 -12.73
N ASP A 175 -13.97 -24.76 -13.31
CA ASP A 175 -14.45 -25.75 -14.31
C ASP A 175 -15.38 -26.81 -13.69
N LYS A 176 -15.35 -26.95 -12.37
CA LYS A 176 -16.26 -27.83 -11.60
C LYS A 176 -17.57 -27.14 -11.19
N LEU A 177 -17.79 -25.89 -11.59
CA LEU A 177 -19.06 -25.22 -11.39
C LEU A 177 -20.05 -25.71 -12.45
N THR A 178 -21.27 -25.98 -12.02
CA THR A 178 -22.36 -26.38 -12.91
C THR A 178 -23.16 -25.13 -13.30
N SER A 179 -23.67 -25.12 -14.53
CA SER A 179 -24.72 -24.17 -14.95
C SER A 179 -25.98 -24.32 -14.11
#